data_AF-A0A5E6N142-F1
#
_entry.id   AF-A0A5E6N142-F1
#
_cell.length_a   1.000
_cell.length_b   1.000
_cell.length_c   1.000
_cell.angle_alpha   90.00
_cell.angle_beta   90.00
_cell.angle_gamma   90.00
#
_symmetry.space_group_name_H-M   'P 1'
#
loop_
_entity.id
_entity.type
_entity.pdbx_description
1 polymer ?
#
loop_
_entity_poly.entity_id
_entity_poly.type
_entity_poly.pdbx_seq_one_letter_code
_entity_poly.pdbx_strand_id
1 'polypeptide(L)'
;MHFWLISSKPNFIVDHIFNWKQDKKSPFYMAPRVGRNNIIFKMVKLRSMVSNADSSGVDSTSANDSRITPIGHKIRKYKLDEITQLWNVLIGDMSLVGPRPNVKNETDLYTSVEEKLLLVKPGITDFSSIVFSDEGDI
;
A
#
# COMPACT_ATOMS: atom_id res chain seq x y z
N MET A 1 3.63 -39.76 23.56
CA MET A 1 4.44 -39.25 22.43
C MET A 1 3.56 -38.24 21.69
N HIS A 2 3.75 -36.92 21.68
CA HIS A 2 4.78 -36.03 22.19
C HIS A 2 4.05 -34.78 22.72
N PHE A 3 4.44 -34.37 23.93
CA PHE A 3 4.06 -33.14 24.60
C PHE A 3 4.92 -32.01 24.04
N TRP A 4 4.35 -30.85 23.70
CA TRP A 4 4.94 -29.50 23.54
C TRP A 4 3.83 -28.65 22.89
N LEU A 5 3.42 -27.43 23.26
CA LEU A 5 3.99 -26.36 24.07
C LEU A 5 2.91 -25.27 24.30
N ILE A 6 2.70 -24.88 25.57
CA ILE A 6 2.60 -23.48 26.04
C ILE A 6 1.49 -22.62 25.41
N SER A 7 0.31 -22.47 26.04
CA SER A 7 0.06 -21.49 27.13
C SER A 7 0.84 -20.17 27.00
N SER A 8 0.34 -19.21 26.22
CA SER A 8 0.74 -17.80 26.40
C SER A 8 -0.35 -16.82 25.94
N LYS A 9 -1.19 -16.39 26.89
CA LYS A 9 -1.66 -14.99 26.97
C LYS A 9 -0.80 -14.34 28.06
N PRO A 10 -0.45 -13.04 28.09
CA PRO A 10 -0.79 -11.92 27.21
C PRO A 10 0.43 -10.98 26.93
N ASN A 11 1.15 -11.12 25.82
CA ASN A 11 2.32 -10.26 25.54
C ASN A 11 2.22 -9.45 24.23
N PHE A 12 1.01 -9.11 23.79
CA PHE A 12 0.78 -8.26 22.61
C PHE A 12 1.52 -6.91 22.63
N ILE A 13 1.76 -6.36 23.81
CA ILE A 13 2.46 -5.07 23.98
C ILE A 13 3.97 -5.22 23.80
N VAL A 14 4.55 -6.36 24.19
CA VAL A 14 5.98 -6.65 24.03
C VAL A 14 6.29 -6.90 22.56
N ASP A 15 5.44 -7.61 21.84
CA ASP A 15 5.57 -7.80 20.38
C ASP A 15 5.39 -6.47 19.62
N HIS A 16 4.53 -5.56 20.10
CA HIS A 16 4.33 -4.23 19.49
C HIS A 16 5.52 -3.28 19.70
N ILE A 17 6.16 -3.33 20.88
CA ILE A 17 7.36 -2.54 21.15
C ILE A 17 8.57 -3.15 20.43
N PHE A 18 8.61 -4.47 20.28
CA PHE A 18 9.68 -5.15 19.54
C PHE A 18 9.60 -4.79 18.06
N ASN A 19 8.43 -4.88 17.39
CA ASN A 19 8.31 -4.54 15.96
C ASN A 19 8.59 -3.05 15.67
N TRP A 20 8.24 -2.15 16.59
CA TRP A 20 8.56 -0.72 16.48
C TRP A 20 10.06 -0.41 16.69
N LYS A 21 10.77 -1.22 17.50
CA LYS A 21 12.25 -1.17 17.65
C LYS A 21 13.02 -1.99 16.60
N GLN A 22 12.37 -2.94 15.92
CA GLN A 22 13.06 -4.01 15.18
C GLN A 22 13.57 -3.61 13.81
N ASP A 23 12.93 -2.67 13.10
CA ASP A 23 13.34 -2.41 11.71
C ASP A 23 14.32 -1.26 11.52
N LYS A 24 14.43 -0.28 12.45
CA LYS A 24 15.24 0.96 12.28
C LYS A 24 15.11 1.64 10.90
N LYS A 25 14.04 1.32 10.16
CA LYS A 25 13.80 1.74 8.78
C LYS A 25 12.65 2.72 8.76
N SER A 26 12.67 3.61 7.78
CA SER A 26 11.67 4.69 7.67
C SER A 26 10.23 4.13 7.70
N PRO A 27 9.33 4.74 8.49
CA PRO A 27 7.90 4.41 8.48
C PRO A 27 7.25 4.74 7.14
N PHE A 28 7.92 5.51 6.29
CA PHE A 28 7.51 5.81 4.93
C PHE A 28 8.10 4.81 3.94
N TYR A 29 7.26 4.39 3.01
CA TYR A 29 7.62 3.60 1.84
C TYR A 29 7.34 4.43 0.58
N MET A 30 8.34 4.51 -0.30
CA MET A 30 8.25 5.22 -1.57
C MET A 30 7.95 4.20 -2.66
N ALA A 31 6.67 4.07 -3.01
CA ALA A 31 6.24 3.13 -4.03
C ALA A 31 6.42 3.77 -5.43
N PRO A 32 7.26 3.20 -6.31
CA PRO A 32 7.36 3.68 -7.68
C PRO A 32 6.05 3.40 -8.42
N ARG A 33 5.47 4.45 -9.02
CA ARG A 33 4.21 4.36 -9.76
C ARG A 33 4.29 5.18 -11.03
N VAL A 34 3.46 4.82 -12.00
CA VAL A 34 3.34 5.55 -13.26
C VAL A 34 2.33 6.67 -13.10
N GLY A 35 2.74 7.88 -13.44
CA GLY A 35 1.92 9.07 -13.45
C GLY A 35 1.67 9.58 -14.86
N ARG A 36 1.35 10.87 -14.96
CA ARG A 36 1.02 11.52 -16.22
C ARG A 36 2.14 11.36 -17.25
N ASN A 37 1.78 11.12 -18.50
CA ASN A 37 2.67 10.92 -19.63
C ASN A 37 3.66 9.76 -19.42
N ASN A 38 3.24 8.71 -18.71
CA ASN A 38 4.05 7.53 -18.44
C ASN A 38 5.34 7.83 -17.62
N ILE A 39 5.34 8.93 -16.87
CA ILE A 39 6.47 9.34 -16.04
C ILE A 39 6.38 8.63 -14.68
N ILE A 40 7.48 8.00 -14.26
CA ILE A 40 7.53 7.34 -12.95
C ILE A 40 7.71 8.40 -11.85
N PHE A 41 6.88 8.34 -10.83
CA PHE A 41 6.99 9.16 -9.62
C PHE A 41 7.00 8.27 -8.36
N LYS A 42 7.42 8.86 -7.24
CA LYS A 42 7.50 8.18 -5.94
C LYS A 42 6.26 8.50 -5.12
N MET A 43 5.33 7.56 -5.06
CA MET A 43 4.13 7.68 -4.24
C MET A 43 4.48 7.41 -2.77
N VAL A 44 4.20 8.38 -1.90
CA VAL A 44 4.46 8.28 -0.46
C VAL A 44 3.37 7.45 0.20
N LYS A 45 3.76 6.37 0.87
CA LYS A 45 2.85 5.53 1.66
C LYS A 45 3.42 5.29 3.05
N LEU A 46 2.54 4.96 3.99
CA LEU A 46 2.95 4.37 5.25
C LEU A 46 3.28 2.89 5.04
N ARG A 47 4.39 2.44 5.63
CA ARG A 47 4.82 1.04 5.61
C ARG A 47 3.81 0.20 6.39
N SER A 48 3.02 -0.60 5.68
CA SER A 48 2.05 -1.53 6.27
C SER A 48 2.54 -2.98 6.38
N MET A 49 3.73 -3.28 5.87
CA MET A 49 4.30 -4.64 5.81
C MET A 49 5.66 -4.69 6.51
N VAL A 50 6.04 -5.87 7.00
CA VAL A 50 7.36 -6.13 7.62
C VAL A 50 8.50 -5.79 6.65
N SER A 51 9.66 -5.36 7.16
CA SER A 51 10.83 -5.21 6.29
C SER A 51 11.22 -6.56 5.66
N ASN A 52 11.55 -6.54 4.36
CA ASN A 52 11.77 -7.72 3.50
C ASN A 52 10.53 -8.44 2.95
N ALA A 53 9.33 -7.87 3.04
CA ALA A 53 8.17 -8.40 2.31
C ALA A 53 8.41 -8.54 0.79
N ASP A 54 9.20 -7.65 0.19
CA ASP A 54 9.57 -7.67 -1.23
C ASP A 54 10.39 -8.92 -1.64
N SER A 55 11.01 -9.63 -0.68
CA SER A 55 11.81 -10.85 -0.97
C SER A 55 10.96 -12.05 -1.42
N SER A 56 9.63 -11.95 -1.39
CA SER A 56 8.73 -13.05 -1.72
C SER A 56 8.13 -12.97 -3.13
N GLY A 57 8.39 -11.91 -3.89
CA GLY A 57 8.06 -11.85 -5.33
C GLY A 57 6.56 -11.79 -5.67
N VAL A 58 5.69 -11.47 -4.70
CA VAL A 58 4.24 -11.38 -4.91
C VAL A 58 3.80 -9.92 -4.75
N ASP A 59 3.47 -9.28 -5.88
CA ASP A 59 3.00 -7.89 -5.97
C ASP A 59 1.55 -7.70 -5.48
N SER A 60 0.74 -8.77 -5.50
CA SER A 60 -0.66 -8.75 -5.05
C SER A 60 -0.78 -9.20 -3.60
N THR A 61 -1.23 -8.30 -2.72
CA THR A 61 -1.39 -8.58 -1.29
C THR A 61 -2.86 -8.81 -0.97
N SER A 62 -3.26 -10.04 -0.66
CA SER A 62 -4.59 -10.35 -0.13
C SER A 62 -4.77 -9.75 1.28
N ALA A 63 -6.02 -9.50 1.71
CA ALA A 63 -6.32 -8.87 3.00
C ALA A 63 -5.77 -9.63 4.23
N ASN A 64 -5.54 -10.94 4.09
CA ASN A 64 -5.01 -11.85 5.13
C ASN A 64 -3.52 -12.21 4.94
N ASP A 65 -2.74 -11.36 4.28
CA ASP A 65 -1.33 -11.63 4.08
C ASP A 65 -0.55 -11.54 5.41
N SER A 66 0.14 -12.64 5.77
CA SER A 66 0.94 -12.77 6.99
C SER A 66 2.11 -11.78 7.08
N ARG A 67 2.45 -11.10 5.97
CA ARG A 67 3.48 -10.05 5.89
C ARG A 67 2.95 -8.68 6.36
N ILE A 68 1.64 -8.53 6.59
CA ILE A 68 1.03 -7.28 7.10
C ILE A 68 1.27 -7.19 8.60
N THR A 69 1.80 -6.07 9.07
CA THR A 69 1.97 -5.87 10.52
C THR A 69 0.62 -5.56 11.18
N PRO A 70 0.44 -5.83 12.48
CA PRO A 70 -0.79 -5.41 13.20
C PRO A 70 -1.09 -3.91 13.08
N ILE A 71 -0.04 -3.08 13.02
CA ILE A 71 -0.15 -1.64 12.73
C ILE A 71 -0.53 -1.41 11.26
N GLY A 72 0.05 -2.19 10.34
CA GLY A 72 -0.32 -2.21 8.92
C GLY A 72 -1.79 -2.49 8.66
N HIS A 73 -2.41 -3.39 9.42
CA HIS A 73 -3.85 -3.63 9.35
C HIS A 73 -4.65 -2.37 9.71
N LYS A 74 -4.23 -1.62 10.73
CA LYS A 74 -4.86 -0.32 11.07
C LYS A 74 -4.62 0.72 9.98
N ILE A 75 -3.40 0.82 9.46
CA ILE A 75 -3.06 1.75 8.36
C ILE A 75 -3.97 1.52 7.17
N ARG A 76 -4.18 0.26 6.77
CA ARG A 76 -5.05 -0.11 5.64
C ARG A 76 -6.53 0.10 5.95
N LYS A 77 -6.98 -0.30 7.15
CA LYS A 77 -8.38 -0.14 7.57
C LYS A 77 -8.82 1.32 7.60
N TYR A 78 -7.95 2.21 8.07
CA TYR A 78 -8.24 3.64 8.15
C TYR A 78 -7.71 4.44 6.94
N LYS A 79 -7.23 3.76 5.88
CA LYS A 79 -6.64 4.37 4.68
C LYS A 79 -5.68 5.53 4.99
N LEU A 80 -4.84 5.37 6.01
CA LEU A 80 -3.94 6.42 6.49
C LEU A 80 -2.89 6.83 5.44
N ASP A 81 -2.70 5.99 4.40
CA ASP A 81 -1.87 6.30 3.25
C ASP A 81 -2.44 7.41 2.36
N GLU A 82 -3.75 7.66 2.38
CA GLU A 82 -4.36 8.81 1.68
C GLU A 82 -3.83 10.13 2.22
N ILE A 83 -3.63 10.23 3.55
CA ILE A 83 -3.05 11.42 4.19
C ILE A 83 -1.62 11.64 3.71
N THR A 84 -0.82 10.57 3.61
CA THR A 84 0.56 10.70 3.11
C THR A 84 0.62 11.03 1.62
N GLN A 85 -0.36 10.58 0.84
CA GLN A 85 -0.45 10.88 -0.60
C GLN A 85 -0.84 12.34 -0.88
N LEU A 86 -1.47 13.05 0.06
CA LEU A 86 -1.69 14.49 -0.06
C LEU A 86 -0.37 15.26 -0.28
N TRP A 87 0.75 14.74 0.24
CA TRP A 87 2.06 15.31 -0.06
C TRP A 87 2.39 15.27 -1.56
N ASN A 88 2.09 14.16 -2.25
CA ASN A 88 2.25 14.02 -3.70
C ASN A 88 1.33 14.97 -4.48
N VAL A 89 0.15 15.28 -3.94
CA VAL A 89 -0.75 16.29 -4.52
C VAL A 89 -0.15 17.69 -4.38
N LEU A 90 0.40 18.02 -3.21
CA LEU A 90 1.01 19.33 -2.94
C LEU A 90 2.25 19.60 -3.81
N ILE A 91 3.10 18.60 -4.03
CA ILE A 91 4.28 18.73 -4.91
C ILE A 91 3.93 18.62 -6.41
N GLY A 92 2.68 18.28 -6.73
CA GLY A 92 2.14 18.30 -8.09
C GLY A 92 2.26 16.98 -8.88
N ASP A 93 2.74 15.90 -8.26
CA ASP A 93 2.81 14.55 -8.87
C ASP A 93 1.41 13.94 -9.05
N MET A 94 0.51 14.20 -8.10
CA MET A 94 -0.85 13.66 -8.05
C MET A 94 -1.92 14.77 -8.06
N SER A 95 -3.16 14.36 -8.23
CA SER A 95 -4.39 15.13 -8.06
C SER A 95 -5.23 14.53 -6.92
N LEU A 96 -6.19 15.28 -6.38
CA LEU A 96 -7.18 14.72 -5.44
C LEU A 96 -8.07 13.69 -6.14
N VAL A 97 -8.53 14.01 -7.35
CA VAL A 97 -9.39 13.16 -8.19
C VAL A 97 -8.66 12.85 -9.50
N GLY A 98 -8.60 11.57 -9.84
CA GLY A 98 -7.95 11.09 -11.06
C GLY A 98 -7.79 9.56 -11.04
N PRO A 99 -7.33 8.95 -12.15
CA PRO A 99 -7.11 7.50 -12.21
C PRO A 99 -6.13 7.02 -11.14
N ARG A 100 -6.36 5.81 -10.62
CA ARG A 100 -5.46 5.24 -9.62
C ARG A 100 -4.07 4.99 -10.23
N PRO A 101 -2.97 5.32 -9.53
CA PRO A 101 -1.63 5.08 -10.06
C PRO A 101 -1.23 3.60 -9.95
N ASN A 102 -0.88 3.02 -11.09
CA ASN A 102 -0.50 1.62 -11.23
C ASN A 102 1.03 1.43 -11.30
N VAL A 103 1.50 0.19 -11.13
CA VAL A 103 2.92 -0.12 -11.32
C VAL A 103 3.25 -0.22 -12.80
N LYS A 104 4.52 -0.04 -13.16
CA LYS A 104 4.97 -0.05 -14.55
C LYS A 104 4.55 -1.33 -15.30
N ASN A 105 4.72 -2.49 -14.67
CA ASN A 105 4.34 -3.78 -15.23
C ASN A 105 2.85 -3.88 -15.58
N GLU A 106 1.97 -3.21 -14.83
CA GLU A 106 0.53 -3.18 -15.13
C GLU A 106 0.23 -2.21 -16.26
N THR A 107 0.84 -1.02 -16.24
CA THR A 107 0.65 -0.01 -17.29
C THR A 107 1.20 -0.45 -18.65
N ASP A 108 2.21 -1.31 -18.66
CA ASP A 108 2.79 -1.86 -19.90
C ASP A 108 1.86 -2.88 -20.58
N LEU A 109 0.82 -3.34 -19.87
CA LEU A 109 -0.23 -4.23 -20.39
C LEU A 109 -1.49 -3.46 -20.83
N TYR A 110 -1.49 -2.12 -20.71
CA TYR A 110 -2.65 -1.31 -21.06
C TYR A 110 -2.98 -1.40 -22.55
N THR A 111 -4.28 -1.51 -22.83
CA THR A 111 -4.82 -1.28 -24.17
C THR A 111 -4.66 0.18 -24.57
N SER A 112 -4.77 0.49 -25.86
CA SER A 112 -4.70 1.87 -26.37
C SER A 112 -5.82 2.77 -25.84
N VAL A 113 -6.88 2.20 -25.27
CA VAL A 113 -7.93 2.94 -24.56
C VAL A 113 -7.48 3.26 -23.13
N GLU A 114 -6.91 2.31 -22.40
CA GLU A 114 -6.41 2.48 -21.04
C GLU A 114 -5.19 3.39 -20.95
N GLU A 115 -4.34 3.42 -21.99
CA GLU A 115 -3.24 4.39 -22.08
C GLU A 115 -3.72 5.85 -21.97
N LYS A 116 -4.97 6.14 -22.34
CA LYS A 116 -5.56 7.49 -22.19
C LYS A 116 -5.66 7.90 -20.72
N LEU A 117 -5.74 6.95 -19.78
CA LEU A 117 -5.71 7.22 -18.33
C LEU A 117 -4.38 7.85 -17.91
N LEU A 118 -3.28 7.56 -18.63
CA LEU A 118 -1.96 8.15 -18.38
C LEU A 118 -1.83 9.58 -18.90
N LEU A 119 -2.81 10.13 -19.62
CA LEU A 119 -2.77 11.52 -20.12
C LEU A 119 -3.12 12.55 -19.03
N VAL A 120 -3.73 12.11 -17.94
CA VAL A 120 -4.13 12.93 -16.79
C VAL A 120 -3.26 12.61 -15.57
N LYS A 121 -3.30 13.49 -14.56
CA LYS A 121 -2.60 13.21 -13.29
C LYS A 121 -3.31 12.09 -12.54
N PRO A 122 -2.57 11.15 -11.93
CA PRO A 122 -3.15 10.14 -11.06
C PRO A 122 -3.81 10.76 -9.83
N GLY A 123 -4.87 10.13 -9.33
CA GLY A 123 -5.67 10.59 -8.20
C GLY A 123 -5.40 9.83 -6.90
N ILE A 124 -5.69 10.46 -5.76
CA ILE A 124 -5.85 9.75 -4.49
C ILE A 124 -7.15 8.92 -4.54
N THR A 125 -8.23 9.54 -5.02
CA THR A 125 -9.51 8.88 -5.26
C THR A 125 -9.81 8.86 -6.77
N ASP A 126 -10.44 7.78 -7.22
CA ASP A 126 -10.94 7.64 -8.57
C ASP A 126 -12.42 7.22 -8.55
N PHE A 127 -13.11 7.33 -9.69
CA PHE A 127 -14.52 6.91 -9.81
C PHE A 127 -14.72 5.43 -9.47
N SER A 128 -13.80 4.56 -9.89
CA SER A 128 -13.75 3.14 -9.53
C SER A 128 -13.60 2.97 -8.02
N SER A 129 -12.74 3.75 -7.36
CA SER A 129 -12.62 3.73 -5.89
C SER A 129 -13.90 4.12 -5.15
N ILE A 130 -14.80 4.89 -5.78
CA ILE A 130 -16.14 5.21 -5.25
C ILE A 130 -17.12 4.08 -5.55
N VAL A 131 -17.15 3.59 -6.80
CA VAL A 131 -18.08 2.55 -7.27
C VAL A 131 -17.79 1.19 -6.62
N PHE A 132 -16.52 0.86 -6.37
CA PHE A 132 -16.06 -0.40 -5.79
C PHE A 132 -15.67 -0.26 -4.31
N SER A 133 -16.24 0.73 -3.60
CA SER A 133 -15.97 0.94 -2.17
C SER A 133 -16.29 -0.31 -1.33
N ASP A 134 -17.27 -1.10 -1.77
CA ASP A 134 -17.85 -2.24 -1.05
C ASP A 134 -17.19 -3.60 -1.40
N GLU A 135 -16.27 -3.65 -2.39
CA GLU A 135 -15.63 -4.93 -2.78
C GLU A 135 -14.68 -5.49 -1.72
N GLY A 136 -14.26 -4.67 -0.74
CA GLY A 136 -13.43 -5.10 0.37
C GLY A 136 -14.17 -5.87 1.48
N ASP A 137 -15.50 -5.88 1.44
CA ASP A 137 -16.37 -6.50 2.45
C ASP A 137 -16.95 -7.88 2.02
N ILE A 138 -16.48 -8.42 0.88
CA ILE A 138 -16.88 -9.73 0.33
C ILE A 138 -15.83 -10.81 0.60
#